data_AF-A0A661FS38-F1
#
_entry.id   AF-A0A661FS38-F1
#
_cell.length_a   1.000
_cell.length_b   1.000
_cell.length_c   1.000
_cell.angle_alpha   90.00
_cell.angle_beta   90.00
_cell.angle_gamma   90.00
#
_symmetry.space_group_name_H-M   'P 1'
#
loop_
_entity.id
_entity.type
_entity.pdbx_description
1 polymer ?
#
loop_
_entity_poly.entity_id
_entity_poly.type
_entity_poly.pdbx_seq_one_letter_code
_entity_poly.pdbx_strand_id
1 'polypeptide(L)' 'MTATIEIYTDGACRGNPGPGGWGALLLYGDHRKTLHGGEPD' A
#
# COMPACT_ATOMS: atom_id res chain seq x y z
N MET A 1 24.63 -12.12 -1.07
CA MET A 1 23.51 -11.74 -0.18
C MET A 1 22.44 -11.13 -1.05
N THR A 2 21.23 -11.70 -1.07
CA THR A 2 20.09 -11.05 -1.73
C THR A 2 19.64 -9.90 -0.84
N ALA A 3 19.41 -8.73 -1.43
CA ALA A 3 18.92 -7.59 -0.68
C ALA A 3 17.42 -7.75 -0.39
N THR A 4 17.01 -7.46 0.84
CA THR A 4 15.62 -7.55 1.31
C THR A 4 14.81 -6.37 0.82
N ILE A 5 13.57 -6.63 0.39
CA ILE A 5 12.57 -5.58 0.12
C ILE A 5 11.61 -5.56 1.31
N GLU A 6 11.47 -4.40 1.95
CA GLU A 6 10.48 -4.21 3.03
C GLU A 6 9.21 -3.63 2.43
N ILE A 7 8.07 -4.24 2.78
CA ILE A 7 6.76 -3.81 2.30
C ILE A 7 5.83 -3.57 3.49
N TYR A 8 5.32 -2.34 3.60
CA TYR A 8 4.26 -1.98 4.54
C TYR A 8 2.96 -1.83 3.77
N THR A 9 1.88 -2.41 4.28
CA THR A 9 0.57 -2.38 3.63
C THR A 9 -0.49 -1.92 4.61
N ASP A 10 -1.44 -1.12 4.14
CA ASP A 10 -2.61 -0.71 4.91
C ASP A 10 -3.84 -0.64 4.01
N GLY A 11 -5.02 -0.81 4.60
CA GLY A 11 -6.30 -0.78 3.89
C GLY A 11 -7.45 -0.41 4.81
N ALA A 12 -8.38 0.39 4.29
CA ALA A 12 -9.55 0.85 5.02
C ALA A 12 -10.76 0.99 4.10
N CYS A 13 -11.97 0.87 4.68
CA CYS A 13 -13.23 1.10 3.97
C CYS A 13 -14.07 2.16 4.69
N ARG A 14 -14.84 2.93 3.92
CA ARG A 14 -15.84 3.87 4.45
C ARG A 14 -17.18 3.16 4.66
N GLY A 15 -17.37 2.51 5.79
CA GLY A 15 -18.62 1.81 6.16
C GLY A 15 -18.54 0.28 6.04
N ASN A 16 -19.69 -0.40 6.10
CA ASN A 16 -19.79 -1.87 6.01
C ASN A 16 -21.14 -2.32 5.36
N PRO A 17 -21.22 -2.46 4.01
CA PRO A 17 -20.16 -2.21 3.03
C PRO A 17 -20.04 -0.70 2.72
N GLY A 18 -18.91 -0.33 2.10
CA GLY A 18 -18.73 0.99 1.51
C GLY A 18 -17.34 1.12 0.88
N PRO A 19 -17.07 2.25 0.20
CA PRO A 19 -15.94 2.34 -0.71
C PRO A 19 -14.60 2.10 0.00
N GLY A 20 -13.79 1.23 -0.60
CA GLY A 20 -12.50 0.79 -0.08
C GLY A 20 -11.29 1.50 -0.70
N GLY A 21 -10.23 1.62 0.09
CA GLY A 21 -8.92 2.09 -0.36
C GLY A 21 -7.78 1.29 0.27
N TRP A 22 -6.63 1.29 -0.40
CA TRP A 22 -5.43 0.59 0.04
C TRP A 22 -4.16 1.37 -0.30
N GLY A 23 -3.11 1.11 0.45
CA GLY A 23 -1.78 1.67 0.24
C GLY A 23 -0.68 0.66 0.52
N ALA A 24 0.43 0.78 -0.21
CA ALA A 24 1.65 0.03 0.04
C ALA A 24 2.90 0.91 -0.08
N LEU A 25 3.83 0.75 0.84
CA LEU A 25 5.16 1.37 0.83
C LEU A 25 6.22 0.28 0.65
N LEU A 26 7.01 0.39 -0.42
CA LEU A 26 8.12 -0.51 -0.72
C LEU A 26 9.44 0.24 -0.47
N LEU A 27 10.33 -0.39 0.29
CA LEU A 27 11.68 0.10 0.57
C LEU A 27 12.72 -0.92 0.08
N TYR A 28 13.73 -0.44 -0.63
CA TYR A 28 14.86 -1.24 -1.11
C TYR A 28 16.14 -0.39 -1.15
N GLY A 29 16.97 -0.52 -0.11
CA GLY A 29 18.09 0.41 0.09
C GLY A 29 17.57 1.86 0.18
N ASP A 30 18.12 2.74 -0.65
CA ASP A 30 17.68 4.15 -0.72
C ASP A 30 16.43 4.35 -1.60
N HIS A 31 15.95 3.30 -2.27
CA HIS A 31 14.77 3.39 -3.11
C HIS A 31 13.49 3.29 -2.29
N ARG A 32 12.59 4.24 -2.54
CA ARG A 32 11.25 4.30 -1.96
C ARG A 32 10.21 4.35 -3.06
N LYS A 33 9.19 3.47 -2.98
CA LYS A 33 8.04 3.49 -3.88
C LYS A 33 6.74 3.36 -3.11
N THR A 34 5.78 4.22 -3.42
CA THR A 34 4.41 4.12 -2.90
C THR A 34 3.47 3.64 -4.00
N LEU A 35 2.59 2.70 -3.65
CA LEU A 35 1.46 2.27 -4.46
C LEU A 35 0.18 2.55 -3.67
N HIS A 36 -0.89 2.89 -4.37
CA HIS A 36 -2.20 3.08 -3.76
C HIS A 36 -3.28 2.82 -4.81
N GLY A 37 -4.48 2.53 -4.32
CA GLY A 37 -5.66 2.43 -5.14
C GLY A 37 -6.90 2.56 -4.26
N GLY A 38 -8.01 2.87 -4.90
CA GLY A 38 -9.30 2.94 -4.26
C GLY A 38 -10.39 2.74 -5.29
N GLU A 39 -11.58 2.36 -4.81
CA GLU A 39 -12.76 2.34 -5.65
C GLU A 39 -13.07 3.77 -6.13
N PRO A 40 -13.46 3.95 -7.41
CA PRO A 40 -13.94 5.23 -7.88
C PRO A 40 -15.23 5.62 -7.14
N ASP A 41 -15.42 6.92 -6.94
CA ASP A 41 -16.68 7.48 -6.42
C ASP A 41 -17.88 7.16 -7.33
#